data_AF-A0A834W784-F1
#
_entry.id   AF-A0A834W784-F1
#
_cell.length_a   1.000
_cell.length_b   1.000
_cell.length_c   1.000
_cell.angle_alpha   90.00
_cell.angle_beta   90.00
_cell.angle_gamma   90.00
#
_symmetry.space_group_name_H-M   'P 1'
#
loop_
_entity.id
_entity.type
_entity.pdbx_description
1 polymer ?
#
loop_
_entity_poly.entity_id
_entity_poly.type
_entity_poly.pdbx_seq_one_letter_code
_entity_poly.pdbx_strand_id
1 'polypeptide(L)'
;MIMASENTLMVINVFKRRNSAWTIYSRWSYPFTVVDVVVHNQTLYSIAQDVKIGKFMLNSPKVNVLEFKNTPFFLSNNLNLVSSDRQLLVLHFKACTYLEVYKIDLSAMEWTRIHMIGDCALFMSGTKCTSQSNPGIMGFNSNCVYSIDRISPRCRVFTLNNKLITTIPLLENRPPFKARLCSFDWCFPHQRDEIDYTCHE
;
A
#
# COMPACT_ATOMS: atom_id res chain seq x y z
N MET A 1 2.80 14.80 -8.97
CA MET A 1 1.72 14.20 -8.14
C MET A 1 0.80 13.42 -9.05
N ILE A 2 0.87 12.10 -8.94
CA ILE A 2 -0.07 11.20 -9.60
C ILE A 2 -1.07 10.77 -8.54
N MET A 3 -2.35 11.06 -8.79
CA MET A 3 -3.44 10.46 -8.01
C MET A 3 -3.93 9.25 -8.81
N ALA A 4 -3.76 8.07 -8.23
CA ALA A 4 -4.34 6.84 -8.75
C ALA A 4 -5.66 6.57 -8.01
N SER A 5 -6.74 6.41 -8.75
CA SER A 5 -8.07 6.08 -8.21
C SER A 5 -8.57 4.79 -8.84
N GLU A 6 -8.97 3.86 -7.99
CA GLU A 6 -9.63 2.61 -8.35
C GLU A 6 -11.13 2.87 -8.49
N ASN A 7 -11.68 2.63 -9.68
CA ASN A 7 -13.12 2.59 -9.87
C ASN A 7 -13.57 1.13 -9.97
N THR A 8 -14.85 0.86 -9.74
CA THR A 8 -15.52 -0.47 -9.85
C THR A 8 -15.40 -1.16 -11.22
N LEU A 9 -14.66 -0.54 -12.16
CA LEU A 9 -14.27 -1.07 -13.45
C LEU A 9 -12.73 -1.09 -13.50
N MET A 10 -12.15 -2.23 -13.89
CA MET A 10 -10.73 -2.65 -13.94
C MET A 10 -9.77 -1.64 -14.61
N VAL A 11 -9.67 -0.43 -14.08
CA VAL A 11 -9.08 0.73 -14.74
C VAL A 11 -8.31 1.54 -13.73
N ILE A 12 -7.03 1.81 -14.03
CA ILE A 12 -6.21 2.73 -13.26
C ILE A 12 -6.29 4.10 -13.94
N ASN A 13 -6.86 5.06 -13.23
CA ASN A 13 -6.92 6.45 -13.67
C ASN A 13 -5.74 7.21 -13.09
N VAL A 14 -4.93 7.82 -13.95
CA VAL A 14 -3.75 8.59 -13.56
C VAL A 14 -3.96 10.03 -13.95
N PHE A 15 -4.01 10.92 -12.96
CA PHE A 15 -4.02 12.36 -13.21
C PHE A 15 -2.59 12.87 -13.45
N LYS A 16 -2.35 13.49 -14.62
CA LYS A 16 -1.08 14.12 -14.97
C LYS A 16 -1.19 15.62 -14.78
N ARG A 17 -0.59 16.15 -13.71
CA ARG A 17 -0.62 17.59 -13.37
C ARG A 17 -0.11 18.49 -14.50
N ARG A 18 0.97 18.11 -15.21
CA ARG A 18 1.54 18.93 -16.30
C ARG A 18 0.55 19.25 -17.41
N ASN A 19 -0.32 18.29 -17.72
CA ASN A 19 -1.28 18.41 -18.83
C ASN A 19 -2.71 18.67 -18.31
N SER A 20 -2.88 18.78 -16.98
CA SER A 20 -4.17 18.86 -16.30
C SER A 20 -5.20 17.83 -16.82
N ALA A 21 -4.73 16.64 -17.15
CA ALA A 21 -5.52 15.63 -17.86
C ALA A 21 -5.50 14.28 -17.14
N TRP A 22 -6.63 13.57 -17.20
CA TRP A 22 -6.73 12.19 -16.78
C TRP A 22 -6.32 11.27 -17.92
N THR A 23 -5.41 10.33 -17.64
CA THR A 23 -5.07 9.24 -18.57
C THR A 23 -5.58 7.94 -17.98
N ILE A 24 -6.27 7.18 -18.81
CA ILE A 24 -6.81 5.85 -18.49
C ILE A 24 -5.75 4.83 -18.89
N TYR A 25 -5.18 4.12 -17.93
CA TYR A 25 -4.29 2.98 -18.21
C TYR A 25 -5.13 1.72 -18.35
N SER A 26 -4.78 0.90 -19.34
CA SER A 26 -5.68 -0.10 -19.89
C SER A 26 -6.07 -1.21 -18.90
N ARG A 27 -7.20 -1.83 -19.23
CA ARG A 27 -7.79 -3.03 -18.64
C ARG A 27 -6.74 -4.12 -18.44
N TRP A 28 -6.60 -4.60 -17.22
CA TRP A 28 -6.27 -6.02 -17.04
C TRP A 28 -7.33 -6.83 -17.80
N SER A 29 -6.92 -7.87 -18.54
CA SER A 29 -7.91 -8.79 -19.13
C SER A 29 -8.76 -9.38 -17.99
N TYR A 30 -10.06 -9.45 -18.17
CA TYR A 30 -10.94 -10.18 -17.24
C TYR A 30 -10.35 -11.59 -17.02
N PRO A 31 -10.26 -12.11 -15.79
CA PRO A 31 -11.07 -11.77 -14.59
C PRO A 31 -10.37 -11.00 -13.45
N PHE A 32 -9.35 -10.16 -13.69
CA PHE A 32 -8.55 -9.59 -12.59
C PHE A 32 -9.09 -8.27 -12.03
N THR A 33 -9.32 -8.21 -10.70
CA THR A 33 -9.67 -6.98 -9.96
C THR A 33 -8.43 -6.43 -9.26
N VAL A 34 -8.05 -5.19 -9.55
CA VAL A 34 -6.97 -4.49 -8.84
C VAL A 34 -7.44 -4.16 -7.42
N VAL A 35 -6.59 -4.45 -6.43
CA VAL A 35 -6.86 -4.27 -4.99
C VAL A 35 -6.08 -3.09 -4.42
N ASP A 36 -4.85 -2.86 -4.90
CA ASP A 36 -4.04 -1.73 -4.48
C ASP A 36 -3.03 -1.32 -5.55
N VAL A 37 -2.53 -0.08 -5.45
CA VAL A 37 -1.58 0.54 -6.37
C VAL A 37 -0.56 1.35 -5.58
N VAL A 38 0.72 1.25 -5.95
CA VAL A 38 1.80 2.07 -5.37
C VAL A 38 2.76 2.55 -6.44
N VAL A 39 3.39 3.70 -6.19
CA VAL A 39 4.55 4.13 -6.97
C VAL A 39 5.81 3.64 -6.26
N HIS A 40 6.68 2.96 -7.01
CA HIS A 40 7.94 2.45 -6.49
C HIS A 40 9.03 2.63 -7.55
N ASN A 41 10.12 3.32 -7.20
CA ASN A 41 11.21 3.64 -8.13
C ASN A 41 10.69 4.19 -9.47
N GLN A 42 9.85 5.22 -9.41
CA GLN A 42 9.24 5.91 -10.56
C GLN A 42 8.34 5.03 -11.45
N THR A 43 8.06 3.80 -11.03
CA THR A 43 7.18 2.86 -11.74
C THR A 43 5.92 2.65 -10.93
N LEU A 44 4.77 2.60 -11.60
CA LEU A 44 3.51 2.27 -10.95
C LEU A 44 3.34 0.75 -10.94
N TYR A 45 3.13 0.20 -9.75
CA TYR A 45 2.82 -1.21 -9.54
C TYR A 45 1.40 -1.34 -9.01
N SER A 46 0.69 -2.38 -9.42
CA SER A 46 -0.60 -2.75 -8.86
C SER A 46 -0.59 -4.19 -8.41
N ILE A 47 -1.42 -4.52 -7.42
CA ILE A 47 -1.69 -5.90 -7.04
C ILE A 47 -3.15 -6.23 -7.30
N ALA A 48 -3.41 -7.39 -7.88
CA ALA A 48 -4.74 -7.91 -8.13
C ALA A 48 -5.19 -8.88 -7.02
N GLN A 49 -6.49 -9.17 -6.99
CA GLN A 49 -7.11 -10.08 -6.04
C GLN A 49 -6.53 -11.51 -6.11
N ASP A 50 -6.10 -11.94 -7.29
CA ASP A 50 -5.43 -13.22 -7.52
C ASP A 50 -3.91 -13.12 -7.36
N VAL A 51 -3.43 -12.16 -6.56
CA VAL A 51 -2.04 -11.89 -6.19
C VAL A 51 -1.08 -11.56 -7.34
N LYS A 52 -1.58 -11.42 -8.56
CA LYS A 52 -0.77 -10.95 -9.68
C LYS A 52 -0.36 -9.51 -9.47
N ILE A 53 0.88 -9.20 -9.83
CA ILE A 53 1.41 -7.84 -9.79
C ILE A 53 1.52 -7.31 -11.22
N GLY A 54 0.94 -6.15 -11.46
CA GLY A 54 1.05 -5.43 -12.73
C GLY A 54 2.09 -4.32 -12.62
N LYS A 55 2.90 -4.17 -13.65
CA LYS A 55 3.84 -3.08 -13.82
C LYS A 55 3.35 -2.17 -14.94
N PHE A 56 3.25 -0.87 -14.64
CA PHE A 56 2.76 0.14 -15.55
C PHE A 56 3.86 1.17 -15.80
N MET A 57 4.15 1.42 -17.07
CA MET A 57 5.02 2.52 -17.46
C MET A 57 4.16 3.75 -17.73
N LEU A 58 4.47 4.88 -17.10
CA LEU A 58 3.67 6.11 -17.25
C LEU A 58 3.65 6.67 -18.69
N ASN A 59 4.56 6.22 -19.54
CA ASN A 59 4.62 6.63 -20.94
C ASN A 59 3.93 5.63 -21.89
N SER A 60 3.39 4.52 -21.37
CA SER A 60 2.71 3.51 -22.17
C SER A 60 1.42 3.04 -21.50
N PRO A 61 0.27 3.00 -22.20
CA PRO A 61 -0.97 2.48 -21.63
C PRO A 61 -0.95 0.95 -21.40
N LYS A 62 0.16 0.26 -21.70
CA LYS A 62 0.31 -1.18 -21.57
C LYS A 62 0.62 -1.59 -20.13
N VAL A 63 -0.01 -2.67 -19.71
CA VAL A 63 0.22 -3.33 -18.43
C VAL A 63 1.07 -4.56 -18.66
N ASN A 64 2.19 -4.67 -17.95
CA ASN A 64 2.98 -5.89 -17.92
C ASN A 64 2.62 -6.64 -16.65
N VAL A 65 1.86 -7.73 -16.78
CA VAL A 65 1.62 -8.64 -15.65
C VAL A 65 2.90 -9.43 -15.41
N LEU A 66 3.39 -9.38 -14.19
CA LEU A 66 4.62 -10.03 -13.77
C LEU A 66 4.29 -11.41 -13.19
N GLU A 67 5.07 -12.42 -13.59
CA GLU A 67 4.97 -13.78 -13.07
C GLU A 67 6.05 -14.00 -12.02
N PHE A 68 5.64 -14.41 -10.80
CA PHE A 68 6.54 -14.63 -9.68
C PHE A 68 6.55 -16.08 -9.21
N LYS A 69 7.71 -16.53 -8.76
CA LYS A 69 7.88 -17.77 -8.01
C LYS A 69 7.40 -17.60 -6.57
N ASN A 70 7.04 -18.72 -5.94
CA ASN A 70 6.60 -18.78 -4.53
C ASN A 70 5.43 -17.86 -4.21
N THR A 71 4.58 -17.62 -5.21
CA THR A 71 3.39 -16.78 -5.08
C THR A 71 2.45 -17.37 -4.01
N PRO A 72 2.17 -16.63 -2.92
CA PRO A 72 1.35 -17.12 -1.82
C PRO A 72 -0.12 -17.21 -2.23
N PHE A 73 -0.85 -18.16 -1.64
CA PHE A 73 -2.29 -18.27 -1.81
C PHE A 73 -3.00 -17.60 -0.62
N PHE A 74 -3.84 -16.59 -0.90
CA PHE A 74 -4.63 -15.91 0.12
C PHE A 74 -6.12 -16.20 -0.04
N LEU A 75 -6.80 -16.41 1.08
CA LEU A 75 -8.25 -16.63 1.14
C LEU A 75 -9.08 -15.34 1.13
N SER A 76 -8.45 -14.16 1.14
CA SER A 76 -9.14 -12.87 1.26
C SER A 76 -8.35 -11.72 0.68
N ASN A 77 -9.05 -10.67 0.25
CA ASN A 77 -8.51 -9.54 -0.51
C ASN A 77 -7.95 -8.40 0.35
N ASN A 78 -7.59 -8.65 1.62
CA ASN A 78 -7.02 -7.61 2.49
C ASN A 78 -5.52 -7.45 2.20
N LEU A 79 -5.22 -7.12 0.94
CA LEU A 79 -3.88 -6.95 0.40
C LEU A 79 -3.59 -5.47 0.25
N ASN A 80 -2.39 -5.09 0.65
CA ASN A 80 -1.86 -3.76 0.43
C ASN A 80 -0.49 -3.85 -0.23
N LEU A 81 -0.27 -3.01 -1.23
CA LEU A 81 1.01 -2.88 -1.89
C LEU A 81 1.71 -1.63 -1.34
N VAL A 82 2.92 -1.81 -0.80
CA VAL A 82 3.60 -0.77 -0.04
C VAL A 82 5.02 -0.57 -0.57
N SER A 83 5.36 0.68 -0.85
CA SER A 83 6.73 1.10 -1.15
C SER A 83 7.41 1.50 0.16
N SER A 84 8.52 0.84 0.51
CA SER A 84 9.20 1.00 1.79
C SER A 84 10.71 0.97 1.61
N ASP A 85 11.40 2.09 1.80
CA ASP A 85 12.88 2.21 1.73
C ASP A 85 13.52 1.35 0.61
N ARG A 86 13.12 1.61 -0.65
CA ARG A 86 13.56 0.88 -1.86
C ARG A 86 13.14 -0.59 -1.96
N GLN A 87 12.28 -1.07 -1.06
CA GLN A 87 11.64 -2.36 -1.12
C GLN A 87 10.18 -2.21 -1.54
N LEU A 88 9.72 -3.13 -2.38
CA LEU A 88 8.31 -3.31 -2.67
C LEU A 88 7.79 -4.43 -1.76
N LEU A 89 6.81 -4.11 -0.92
CA LEU A 89 6.23 -5.03 0.05
C LEU A 89 4.76 -5.28 -0.28
N VAL A 90 4.30 -6.50 0.02
CA VAL A 90 2.88 -6.83 0.05
C VAL A 90 2.51 -7.19 1.48
N LEU A 91 1.52 -6.49 2.01
CA LEU A 91 0.97 -6.71 3.33
C LEU A 91 -0.40 -7.38 3.19
N HIS A 92 -0.53 -8.58 3.75
CA HIS A 92 -1.82 -9.23 3.95
C HIS A 92 -2.23 -9.06 5.40
N PHE A 93 -3.20 -8.20 5.67
CA PHE A 93 -3.52 -7.84 7.06
C PHE A 93 -5.01 -7.70 7.34
N LYS A 94 -5.41 -8.35 8.43
CA LYS A 94 -6.68 -8.09 9.11
C LYS A 94 -6.40 -8.09 10.60
N ALA A 95 -6.63 -6.93 11.24
CA ALA A 95 -6.33 -6.72 12.64
C ALA A 95 -6.86 -7.87 13.53
N CYS A 96 -5.99 -8.35 14.43
CA CYS A 96 -6.26 -9.47 15.34
C CYS A 96 -6.63 -10.82 14.66
N THR A 97 -6.52 -10.94 13.34
CA THR A 97 -6.82 -12.18 12.60
C THR A 97 -5.56 -12.74 11.95
N TYR A 98 -4.91 -11.95 11.08
CA TYR A 98 -3.65 -12.33 10.44
C TYR A 98 -2.86 -11.07 10.05
N LEU A 99 -1.53 -11.24 10.01
CA LEU A 99 -0.59 -10.26 9.49
C LEU A 99 0.55 -11.03 8.83
N GLU A 100 0.67 -10.89 7.51
CA GLU A 100 1.77 -11.45 6.75
C GLU A 100 2.38 -10.36 5.86
N VAL A 101 3.71 -10.29 5.85
CA VAL A 101 4.45 -9.35 5.01
C VAL A 101 5.35 -10.12 4.08
N TYR A 102 5.27 -9.79 2.81
CA TYR A 102 6.09 -10.36 1.76
C TYR A 102 6.92 -9.27 1.13
N LYS A 103 8.20 -9.51 0.96
CA LYS A 103 9.07 -8.74 0.10
C LYS A 103 8.95 -9.25 -1.33
N ILE A 104 8.81 -8.34 -2.28
CA ILE A 104 8.81 -8.64 -3.70
C ILE A 104 10.23 -8.41 -4.23
N ASP A 105 10.89 -9.49 -4.64
CA ASP A 105 12.16 -9.40 -5.33
C ASP A 105 11.91 -9.29 -6.84
N LEU A 106 12.01 -8.08 -7.37
CA LEU A 106 11.82 -7.80 -8.81
C LEU A 106 12.97 -8.34 -9.68
N SER A 107 14.12 -8.69 -9.10
CA SER A 107 15.26 -9.24 -9.82
C SER A 107 15.17 -10.76 -9.95
N ALA A 108 14.83 -11.44 -8.84
CA ALA A 108 14.63 -12.88 -8.81
C ALA A 108 13.22 -13.30 -9.28
N MET A 109 12.30 -12.33 -9.40
CA MET A 109 10.86 -12.56 -9.62
C MET A 109 10.31 -13.54 -8.57
N GLU A 110 10.51 -13.23 -7.29
CA GLU A 110 10.10 -14.08 -6.17
C GLU A 110 9.38 -13.30 -5.06
N TRP A 111 8.45 -13.98 -4.39
CA TRP A 111 7.87 -13.55 -3.11
C TRP A 111 8.64 -14.18 -1.95
N THR A 112 9.11 -13.35 -1.02
CA THR A 112 9.77 -13.83 0.20
C THR A 112 9.01 -13.33 1.42
N ARG A 113 8.45 -14.24 2.23
CA ARG A 113 7.86 -13.87 3.51
C ARG A 113 8.94 -13.32 4.43
N ILE A 114 8.68 -12.18 5.06
CA ILE A 114 9.61 -11.53 5.99
C ILE A 114 8.98 -11.34 7.36
N HIS A 115 9.82 -11.40 8.40
CA HIS A 115 9.45 -11.14 9.79
C HIS A 115 10.07 -9.84 10.33
N MET A 116 10.85 -9.15 9.49
CA MET A 116 11.47 -7.87 9.80
C MET A 116 11.44 -6.96 8.57
N ILE A 117 10.98 -5.72 8.74
CA ILE A 117 11.03 -4.64 7.74
C ILE A 117 12.16 -3.63 8.02
N GLY A 118 13.03 -3.93 8.99
CA GLY A 118 14.16 -3.09 9.37
C GLY A 118 13.74 -1.84 10.15
N ASP A 119 14.43 -0.72 9.90
CA ASP A 119 14.16 0.57 10.53
C ASP A 119 12.97 1.32 9.88
N CYS A 120 11.91 0.57 9.57
CA CYS A 120 10.68 1.08 9.00
C CYS A 120 9.48 0.69 9.87
N ALA A 121 8.39 1.44 9.78
CA ALA A 121 7.10 1.07 10.33
C ALA A 121 6.00 1.24 9.29
N LEU A 122 5.01 0.34 9.31
CA LEU A 122 3.87 0.39 8.40
C LEU A 122 2.69 1.08 9.07
N PHE A 123 2.01 1.94 8.34
CA PHE A 123 0.91 2.75 8.83
C PHE A 123 -0.33 2.50 7.97
N MET A 124 -1.33 1.89 8.59
CA MET A 124 -2.54 1.44 7.95
C MET A 124 -3.74 2.29 8.33
N SER A 125 -4.45 2.74 7.31
CA SER A 125 -5.74 3.42 7.44
C SER A 125 -6.72 2.87 6.42
N GLY A 126 -7.68 2.08 6.88
CA GLY A 126 -8.67 1.45 6.02
C GLY A 126 -8.05 0.49 5.00
N THR A 127 -8.11 0.84 3.71
CA THR A 127 -7.58 0.01 2.62
C THR A 127 -6.26 0.52 2.07
N LYS A 128 -5.62 1.50 2.71
CA LYS A 128 -4.31 2.02 2.31
C LYS A 128 -3.29 1.81 3.43
N CYS A 129 -2.06 1.58 2.98
CA CYS A 129 -0.92 1.35 3.85
C CYS A 129 0.28 2.14 3.31
N THR A 130 0.95 2.88 4.18
CA THR A 130 2.18 3.61 3.88
C THR A 130 3.31 3.07 4.76
N SER A 131 4.56 3.26 4.34
CA SER A 131 5.72 2.88 5.14
C SER A 131 6.57 4.10 5.45
N GLN A 132 6.98 4.24 6.69
CA GLN A 132 7.85 5.31 7.17
C GLN A 132 9.19 4.75 7.64
N SER A 133 10.28 5.22 7.03
CA SER A 133 11.64 4.96 7.47
C SER A 133 12.01 5.83 8.68
N ASN A 134 12.91 5.34 9.53
CA ASN A 134 13.35 5.99 10.77
C ASN A 134 12.17 6.51 11.63
N PRO A 135 11.16 5.66 11.92
CA PRO A 135 9.94 6.06 12.62
C PRO A 135 10.21 6.61 14.03
N GLY A 136 11.36 6.26 14.63
CA GLY A 136 11.82 6.76 15.92
C GLY A 136 11.96 8.29 16.00
N ILE A 137 12.24 8.97 14.89
CA ILE A 137 12.28 10.45 14.83
C ILE A 137 10.92 11.06 15.20
N MET A 138 9.83 10.34 14.93
CA MET A 138 8.46 10.73 15.24
C MET A 138 7.92 10.06 16.51
N GLY A 139 8.77 9.37 17.27
CA GLY A 139 8.38 8.64 18.48
C GLY A 139 7.67 7.30 18.22
N PHE A 140 7.73 6.77 17.00
CA PHE A 140 7.17 5.47 16.66
C PHE A 140 8.24 4.37 16.70
N ASN A 141 7.82 3.15 16.98
CA ASN A 141 8.68 1.97 17.00
C ASN A 141 8.88 1.44 15.58
N SER A 142 10.11 1.08 15.25
CA SER A 142 10.44 0.35 14.03
C SER A 142 9.92 -1.09 14.10
N ASN A 143 9.84 -1.72 12.94
CA ASN A 143 9.39 -3.09 12.76
C ASN A 143 7.95 -3.38 13.28
N CYS A 144 7.08 -2.37 13.19
CA CYS A 144 5.72 -2.42 13.70
C CYS A 144 4.69 -2.04 12.62
N VAL A 145 3.44 -2.47 12.83
CA VAL A 145 2.28 -2.06 12.02
C VAL A 145 1.31 -1.28 12.89
N TYR A 146 1.08 -0.03 12.54
CA TYR A 146 0.13 0.89 13.17
C TYR A 146 -1.18 0.88 12.40
N SER A 147 -2.25 0.37 12.97
CA SER A 147 -3.55 0.27 12.30
C SER A 147 -4.60 1.11 12.99
N ILE A 148 -5.18 2.06 12.27
CA ILE A 148 -6.35 2.82 12.73
C ILE A 148 -7.60 1.99 12.45
N ASP A 149 -8.38 1.76 13.50
CA ASP A 149 -9.66 1.07 13.40
C ASP A 149 -10.72 1.99 12.76
N ARG A 150 -11.49 1.48 11.79
CA ARG A 150 -12.61 2.22 11.20
C ARG A 150 -13.77 2.39 12.18
N ILE A 151 -13.85 1.53 13.19
CA ILE A 151 -14.99 1.40 14.11
C ILE A 151 -14.69 2.08 15.45
N SER A 152 -13.41 2.23 15.81
CA SER A 152 -13.02 2.85 17.08
C SER A 152 -11.92 3.90 16.88
N PRO A 153 -11.91 5.01 17.64
CA PRO A 153 -10.88 6.04 17.57
C PRO A 153 -9.60 5.57 18.27
N ARG A 154 -9.04 4.45 17.80
CA ARG A 154 -7.89 3.79 18.38
C ARG A 154 -6.94 3.36 17.29
N CYS A 155 -5.66 3.61 17.52
CA CYS A 155 -4.58 3.02 16.76
C CYS A 155 -4.09 1.78 17.51
N ARG A 156 -4.14 0.62 16.86
CA ARG A 156 -3.57 -0.63 17.39
C ARG A 156 -2.19 -0.84 16.77
N VAL A 157 -1.22 -1.14 17.61
CA VAL A 157 0.16 -1.38 17.19
C VAL A 157 0.45 -2.87 17.26
N PHE A 158 0.88 -3.46 16.15
CA PHE A 158 1.19 -4.88 16.04
C PHE A 158 2.66 -5.10 15.70
N THR A 159 3.21 -6.19 16.22
CA THR A 159 4.42 -6.79 15.63
C THR A 159 4.08 -7.41 14.27
N LEU A 160 5.10 -7.65 13.44
CA LEU A 160 4.93 -8.38 12.16
C LEU A 160 4.48 -9.85 12.30
N ASN A 161 4.41 -10.38 13.53
CA ASN A 161 3.84 -11.70 13.80
C ASN A 161 2.38 -11.62 14.28
N ASN A 162 1.68 -10.54 13.94
CA ASN A 162 0.28 -10.27 14.33
C ASN A 162 0.03 -10.19 15.85
N LYS A 163 1.08 -10.02 16.67
CA LYS A 163 0.92 -9.82 18.12
C LYS A 163 0.66 -8.35 18.41
N LEU A 164 -0.47 -8.06 19.08
CA LEU A 164 -0.77 -6.72 19.59
C LEU A 164 0.26 -6.31 20.65
N ILE A 165 0.88 -5.14 20.44
CA ILE A 165 1.83 -4.52 21.38
C ILE A 165 1.06 -3.58 22.31
N THR A 166 0.34 -2.63 21.74
CA THR A 166 -0.38 -1.60 22.50
C THR A 166 -1.55 -1.04 21.68
N THR A 167 -2.40 -0.29 22.36
CA THR A 167 -3.50 0.46 21.76
C THR A 167 -3.41 1.92 22.20
N ILE A 168 -3.29 2.82 21.23
CA ILE A 168 -3.17 4.26 21.42
C ILE A 168 -4.55 4.89 21.15
N PRO A 169 -5.15 5.62 22.10
CA PRO A 169 -6.39 6.35 21.86
C PRO A 169 -6.12 7.57 20.95
N LEU A 170 -6.99 7.80 19.96
CA LEU A 170 -6.87 8.91 19.00
C LEU A 170 -7.79 10.11 19.33
N LEU A 171 -8.80 9.93 20.19
CA LEU A 171 -9.71 10.98 20.64
C LEU A 171 -10.05 10.77 22.13
N GLU A 172 -9.99 11.84 22.93
CA GLU A 172 -10.55 11.85 24.30
C GLU A 172 -12.09 12.00 24.29
N ASN A 173 -12.65 12.63 23.25
CA ASN A 173 -14.09 12.84 23.11
C ASN A 173 -14.69 11.85 22.11
N ARG A 174 -15.59 10.98 22.59
CA ARG A 174 -16.29 10.00 21.74
C ARG A 174 -16.98 10.75 20.59
N PRO A 175 -16.65 10.44 19.33
CA PRO A 175 -17.48 10.91 18.23
C PRO A 175 -18.89 10.31 18.41
N PRO A 176 -19.96 11.03 18.01
CA PRO A 176 -21.33 10.52 18.13
C PRO A 176 -21.43 9.14 17.49
N PHE A 177 -22.25 8.24 18.06
CA PHE A 177 -22.36 6.79 17.77
C PHE A 177 -22.49 6.37 16.29
N LYS A 178 -22.58 7.32 15.35
CA LYS A 178 -22.73 7.12 13.90
C LYS A 178 -21.66 7.81 13.04
N ALA A 179 -20.75 8.58 13.63
CA ALA A 179 -19.68 9.21 12.88
C ALA A 179 -18.66 8.14 12.48
N ARG A 180 -18.64 7.79 11.19
CA ARG A 180 -17.54 7.00 10.63
C ARG A 180 -16.29 7.86 10.72
N LEU A 181 -15.24 7.34 11.35
CA LEU A 181 -13.92 7.92 11.21
C LEU A 181 -13.50 7.70 9.75
N CYS A 182 -13.69 8.72 8.92
CA CYS A 182 -13.02 8.82 7.65
C CYS A 182 -11.56 9.16 7.97
N SER A 183 -10.78 8.16 8.37
CA SER A 183 -9.34 8.31 8.55
C SER A 183 -8.74 8.49 7.15
N PHE A 184 -8.60 9.75 6.73
CA PHE A 184 -8.07 10.18 5.44
C PHE A 184 -6.57 9.95 5.40
N ASP A 185 -6.18 8.67 5.33
CA ASP A 185 -4.83 8.19 5.17
C ASP A 185 -3.81 8.63 6.25
N TRP A 186 -2.69 7.92 6.32
CA TRP A 186 -1.53 8.45 7.03
C TRP A 186 -0.75 9.34 6.06
N CYS A 187 -0.80 10.66 6.24
CA CYS A 187 -0.07 11.59 5.38
C CYS A 187 1.32 11.87 5.97
N PHE A 188 2.35 11.41 5.29
CA PHE A 188 3.75 11.75 5.55
C PHE A 188 4.23 12.70 4.44
N PRO A 189 4.19 14.03 4.63
CA PRO A 189 4.43 15.00 3.55
C PRO A 189 5.79 14.85 2.88
N HIS A 190 6.81 14.44 3.63
CA HIS A 190 8.17 14.18 3.15
C HIS A 190 8.29 12.88 2.33
N GLN A 191 7.28 12.03 2.33
CA GLN A 191 7.20 10.81 1.50
C GLN A 191 6.22 10.94 0.34
N ARG A 192 5.75 12.15 0.01
CA ARG A 192 4.89 12.32 -1.16
C ARG A 192 5.65 11.83 -2.39
N ASP A 193 5.05 10.86 -3.10
CA ASP A 193 5.58 10.35 -4.36
C ASP A 193 5.68 11.48 -5.40
N GLU A 194 6.85 12.10 -5.47
CA GLU A 194 7.26 12.94 -6.57
C GLU A 194 7.90 12.05 -7.63
N ILE A 195 7.24 11.98 -8.78
CA ILE A 195 7.80 11.35 -9.97
C ILE A 195 8.52 12.45 -10.72
N ASP A 196 9.82 12.27 -10.94
CA ASP A 196 10.58 13.11 -11.84
C ASP A 196 10.11 12.86 -13.28
N TYR A 197 9.82 13.93 -13.99
CA TYR A 197 9.30 13.92 -15.36
C TYR A 197 10.35 14.41 -16.35
N THR A 198 11.63 14.52 -15.98
CA THR A 198 12.70 14.82 -16.92
C THR A 198 13.05 13.55 -17.70
N CYS A 199 12.44 13.39 -18.87
CA CYS A 199 13.05 12.56 -19.91
C CYS A 199 14.22 13.38 -20.46
N HIS A 200 15.44 12.86 -20.36
CA HIS A 200 16.53 13.35 -21.21
C HIS A 200 16.17 12.96 -22.66
N GLU A 201 16.11 13.98 -23.52
CA GLU A 201 15.90 13.85 -24.97
C GLU A 201 17.03 13.08 -25.65
#